data_AF-A0A6V8KYU6-F1
#
_entry.id   AF-A0A6V8KYU6-F1
#
_cell.length_a   1.000
_cell.length_b   1.000
_cell.length_c   1.000
_cell.angle_alpha   90.00
_cell.angle_beta   90.00
_cell.angle_gamma   90.00
#
_symmetry.space_group_name_H-M   'P 1'
#
loop_
_entity.id
_entity.type
_entity.pdbx_description
1 polymer ?
#
loop_
_entity_poly.entity_id
_entity_poly.type
_entity_poly.pdbx_seq_one_letter_code
_entity_poly.pdbx_strand_id
1 'polypeptide(L)'
;MRVLICPDKFAGTLSAPEVAAAVAEGWLSAAPTDEIVSRPLSDGGPGFVDVLAEALPGRLVPVETVDPLGRATAGAVLVVGDTAYVESAQACGLHLVEPAERDVRRATSYGLGVLVTHAVESGARTVVVGLGGSATNDGGAGMLAALGHRRWTIPGTRCRTAGRPLSRSRGWAARRGCAVWSWSPPPTWTTR
;
A
#
# COMPACT_ATOMS: atom_id res chain seq x y z
N MET A 1 8.38 -26.80 26.15
CA MET A 1 7.09 -26.33 25.59
C MET A 1 7.34 -25.84 24.16
N ARG A 2 6.29 -25.71 23.35
CA ARG A 2 6.38 -25.04 22.04
C ARG A 2 5.54 -23.76 22.08
N VAL A 3 6.16 -22.62 21.81
CA VAL A 3 5.57 -21.29 22.01
C VAL A 3 5.50 -20.56 20.67
N LEU A 4 4.31 -20.08 20.33
CA LEU A 4 4.06 -19.30 19.11
C LEU A 4 4.00 -17.80 19.48
N ILE A 5 4.89 -17.01 18.89
CA ILE A 5 4.99 -15.56 19.11
C ILE A 5 4.47 -14.84 17.87
N CYS A 6 3.28 -14.24 17.98
CA CYS A 6 2.58 -13.57 16.87
C CYS A 6 2.25 -12.09 17.14
N PRO A 7 3.24 -11.21 17.35
CA PRO A 7 2.99 -9.81 17.63
C PRO A 7 2.71 -9.03 16.36
N ASP A 8 1.99 -7.92 16.53
CA ASP A 8 2.03 -6.80 15.60
C ASP A 8 3.09 -5.78 16.06
N LYS A 9 3.40 -4.80 15.22
CA LYS A 9 4.33 -3.71 15.51
C LYS A 9 3.87 -2.85 16.69
N PHE A 10 4.82 -2.22 17.34
CA PHE A 10 4.56 -1.10 18.26
C PHE A 10 4.69 0.20 17.45
N ALA A 11 3.56 0.79 17.08
CA ALA A 11 3.49 1.92 16.15
C ALA A 11 4.44 3.07 16.57
N GLY A 12 5.38 3.40 15.67
CA GLY A 12 6.37 4.45 15.90
C GLY A 12 7.58 4.05 16.74
N THR A 13 7.67 2.79 17.17
CA THR A 13 8.75 2.29 18.04
C THR A 13 9.46 1.08 17.46
N LEU A 14 8.78 -0.07 17.35
CA LEU A 14 9.35 -1.35 16.89
C LEU A 14 8.47 -1.96 15.81
N SER A 15 9.10 -2.51 14.77
CA SER A 15 8.46 -3.37 13.78
C SER A 15 8.00 -4.69 14.41
N ALA A 16 7.06 -5.39 13.76
CA ALA A 16 6.58 -6.67 14.25
C ALA A 16 7.70 -7.73 14.40
N PRO A 17 8.69 -7.83 13.47
CA PRO A 17 9.86 -8.70 13.66
C PRO A 17 10.71 -8.33 14.87
N GLU A 18 10.93 -7.03 15.13
CA GLU A 18 11.70 -6.57 16.30
C GLU A 18 10.98 -6.90 17.62
N VAL A 19 9.65 -6.72 17.67
CA VAL A 19 8.85 -7.13 18.83
C VAL A 19 8.95 -8.65 19.04
N ALA A 20 8.84 -9.44 17.96
CA ALA A 20 8.94 -10.89 18.05
C ALA A 20 10.31 -11.35 18.56
N ALA A 21 11.39 -10.70 18.11
CA ALA A 21 12.75 -10.97 18.56
C ALA A 21 12.93 -10.65 20.05
N ALA A 22 12.47 -9.48 20.50
CA ALA A 22 12.57 -9.05 21.90
C ALA A 22 11.78 -9.98 22.85
N VAL A 23 10.57 -10.40 22.46
CA VAL A 23 9.77 -11.34 23.26
C VAL A 23 10.41 -12.72 23.29
N ALA A 24 10.96 -13.20 22.17
CA ALA A 24 11.65 -14.48 22.11
C ALA A 24 12.90 -14.51 23.01
N GLU A 25 13.70 -13.45 22.98
CA GLU A 25 14.87 -13.28 23.84
C GLU A 25 14.47 -13.30 25.32
N GLY A 26 13.47 -12.51 25.69
CA GLY A 26 12.95 -12.47 27.05
C GLY A 26 12.42 -13.82 27.52
N TRP A 27 11.68 -14.54 26.68
CA TRP A 27 11.15 -15.87 27.01
C TRP A 27 12.26 -16.88 27.26
N LEU A 28 13.23 -16.97 26.33
CA LEU A 28 14.31 -17.94 26.39
C LEU A 28 15.26 -17.68 27.57
N SER A 29 15.35 -16.44 28.07
CA SER A 29 16.10 -16.12 29.29
C SER A 29 15.56 -16.87 30.53
N ALA A 30 14.25 -17.13 30.58
CA ALA A 30 13.59 -17.82 31.69
C ALA A 30 13.33 -19.31 31.40
N ALA A 31 13.13 -19.68 30.13
CA ALA A 31 12.86 -21.04 29.70
C ALA A 31 13.74 -21.45 28.50
N PRO A 32 15.05 -21.73 28.71
CA PRO A 32 16.03 -21.90 27.62
C PRO A 32 15.83 -23.13 26.73
N THR A 33 14.98 -24.07 27.14
CA THR A 33 14.74 -25.34 26.43
C THR A 33 13.43 -25.35 25.64
N ASP A 34 12.66 -24.26 25.71
CA ASP A 34 11.42 -24.13 24.94
C ASP A 34 11.72 -23.87 23.46
N GLU A 35 10.89 -24.43 22.59
CA GLU A 35 10.93 -24.16 21.16
C GLU A 35 10.10 -22.91 20.86
N ILE A 36 10.73 -21.88 20.29
CA ILE A 36 10.07 -20.66 19.85
C ILE A 36 9.79 -20.71 18.35
N VAL A 37 8.54 -20.42 17.98
CA VAL A 37 8.14 -20.17 16.60
C VAL A 37 7.65 -18.72 16.50
N SER A 38 8.42 -17.88 15.81
CA SER A 38 8.03 -16.48 15.58
C SER A 38 7.29 -16.33 14.25
N ARG A 39 6.14 -15.65 14.31
CA ARG A 39 5.27 -15.32 13.17
C ARG A 39 4.76 -13.89 13.34
N PRO A 40 5.59 -12.87 13.02
CA PRO A 40 5.16 -11.48 13.00
C PRO A 40 3.88 -11.30 12.17
N LEU A 41 2.99 -10.45 12.63
CA LEU A 41 1.72 -10.15 11.98
C LEU A 41 1.68 -8.69 11.51
N SER A 42 0.72 -8.41 10.64
CA SER A 42 0.39 -7.05 10.21
C SER A 42 -1.10 -6.93 9.96
N ASP A 43 -1.66 -5.77 10.30
CA ASP A 43 -3.05 -5.37 10.05
C ASP A 43 -3.26 -4.71 8.68
N GLY A 44 -2.21 -4.61 7.85
CA GLY A 44 -2.22 -3.91 6.57
C GLY A 44 -1.61 -2.51 6.60
N GLY A 45 -1.23 -2.00 7.78
CA GLY A 45 -0.51 -0.73 7.91
C GLY A 45 0.99 -0.82 7.57
N PRO A 46 1.80 0.17 8.00
CA PRO A 46 3.24 0.17 7.79
C PRO A 46 3.94 -1.16 8.12
N GLY A 47 4.75 -1.69 7.20
CA GLY A 47 5.47 -2.97 7.34
C GLY A 47 4.68 -4.22 6.94
N PHE A 48 3.50 -4.04 6.33
CA PHE A 48 2.66 -5.12 5.81
C PHE A 48 3.37 -5.95 4.73
N VAL A 49 4.01 -5.29 3.77
CA VAL A 49 4.73 -6.00 2.69
C VAL A 49 5.92 -6.78 3.24
N ASP A 50 6.66 -6.20 4.19
CA ASP A 50 7.83 -6.84 4.80
C ASP A 50 7.45 -8.12 5.56
N VAL A 51 6.42 -8.04 6.42
CA VAL A 51 5.90 -9.20 7.17
C VAL A 51 5.47 -10.33 6.24
N LEU A 52 4.78 -9.99 5.15
CA LEU A 52 4.36 -11.00 4.17
C LEU A 52 5.52 -11.55 3.35
N ALA A 53 6.52 -10.74 3.03
CA ALA A 53 7.68 -11.16 2.25
C ALA A 53 8.55 -12.18 3.00
N GLU A 54 8.60 -12.07 4.34
CA GLU A 54 9.24 -13.08 5.20
C GLU A 54 8.43 -14.38 5.28
N ALA A 55 7.11 -14.29 5.22
CA ALA A 55 6.22 -15.44 5.43
C ALA A 55 5.86 -16.22 4.15
N LEU A 56 5.88 -15.57 2.99
CA LEU A 56 5.39 -16.13 1.73
C LEU A 56 6.53 -16.31 0.71
N PRO A 57 6.51 -17.39 -0.10
CA PRO A 57 7.51 -17.63 -1.14
C PRO A 57 7.25 -16.75 -2.38
N GLY A 58 7.43 -15.44 -2.22
CA GLY A 58 7.23 -14.44 -3.27
C GLY A 58 8.51 -13.77 -3.73
N ARG A 59 8.37 -12.87 -4.71
CA ARG A 59 9.43 -11.92 -5.10
C ARG A 59 9.02 -10.51 -4.74
N LEU A 60 9.93 -9.73 -4.19
CA LEU A 60 9.77 -8.29 -4.04
C LEU A 60 10.18 -7.59 -5.34
N VAL A 61 9.30 -6.75 -5.85
CA VAL A 61 9.52 -5.93 -7.04
C VAL A 61 9.68 -4.47 -6.59
N PRO A 62 10.87 -3.86 -6.71
CA PRO A 62 11.06 -2.45 -6.38
C PRO A 62 10.36 -1.56 -7.40
N VAL A 63 9.76 -0.47 -6.94
CA VAL A 63 8.98 0.46 -7.75
C VAL A 63 9.34 1.89 -7.37
N GLU A 64 9.74 2.67 -8.37
CA GLU A 64 9.82 4.12 -8.24
C GLU A 64 8.41 4.72 -8.22
N THR A 65 8.12 5.56 -7.24
CA THR A 65 6.79 6.16 -7.06
C THR A 65 6.93 7.59 -6.52
N VAL A 66 5.83 8.16 -6.05
CA VAL A 66 5.80 9.46 -5.40
C VAL A 66 5.20 9.38 -4.01
N ASP A 67 5.66 10.24 -3.14
CA ASP A 67 5.15 10.39 -1.78
C ASP A 67 3.84 11.22 -1.75
N PRO A 68 3.25 11.46 -0.56
CA PRO A 68 1.99 12.20 -0.47
C PRO A 68 2.08 13.62 -1.05
N LEU A 69 3.25 14.25 -1.07
CA LEU A 69 3.47 15.61 -1.57
C LEU A 69 3.92 15.64 -3.04
N GLY A 70 3.98 14.48 -3.71
CA GLY A 70 4.37 14.34 -5.11
C GLY A 70 5.89 14.32 -5.34
N ARG A 71 6.69 14.19 -4.27
CA ARG A 71 8.16 14.07 -4.35
C ARG A 71 8.51 12.63 -4.71
N ALA A 72 9.65 12.42 -5.37
CA ALA A 72 10.10 11.07 -5.71
C ALA A 72 10.34 10.23 -4.44
N THR A 73 9.87 8.99 -4.45
CA THR A 73 10.12 8.00 -3.40
C THR A 73 10.19 6.61 -4.03
N ALA A 74 10.43 5.59 -3.21
CA ALA A 74 10.41 4.20 -3.63
C ALA A 74 9.44 3.39 -2.75
N GLY A 75 8.91 2.32 -3.32
CA GLY A 75 8.21 1.28 -2.58
C GLY A 75 8.50 -0.08 -3.21
N ALA A 76 7.89 -1.12 -2.67
CA ALA A 76 7.95 -2.46 -3.24
C ALA A 76 6.55 -3.08 -3.35
N VAL A 77 6.42 -4.00 -4.31
CA VAL A 77 5.26 -4.88 -4.45
C VAL A 77 5.73 -6.30 -4.23
N LEU A 78 5.12 -7.03 -3.30
CA LEU A 78 5.38 -8.45 -3.12
C LEU A 78 4.46 -9.24 -4.07
N VAL A 79 5.04 -10.09 -4.92
CA VAL A 79 4.28 -10.94 -5.84
C VAL A 79 4.44 -12.40 -5.46
N VAL A 80 3.32 -13.06 -5.18
CA VAL A 80 3.22 -14.48 -4.80
C VAL A 80 2.24 -15.16 -5.75
N GLY A 81 2.74 -15.99 -6.66
CA GLY A 81 1.91 -16.61 -7.70
C GLY A 81 1.22 -15.55 -8.57
N ASP A 82 -0.12 -15.55 -8.58
CA ASP A 82 -0.96 -14.59 -9.29
C ASP A 82 -1.49 -13.45 -8.40
N THR A 83 -1.02 -13.37 -7.14
CA THR A 83 -1.43 -12.35 -6.18
C THR A 83 -0.29 -11.38 -5.90
N ALA A 84 -0.59 -10.09 -5.92
CA ALA A 84 0.33 -9.04 -5.51
C ALA A 84 -0.16 -8.35 -4.24
N TYR A 85 0.77 -8.05 -3.34
CA TYR A 85 0.54 -7.34 -2.10
C TYR A 85 1.18 -5.96 -2.20
N VAL A 86 0.38 -4.93 -1.95
CA VAL A 86 0.78 -3.52 -2.04
C VAL A 86 0.50 -2.87 -0.70
N GLU A 87 1.44 -2.10 -0.19
CA GLU A 87 1.26 -1.33 1.04
C GLU A 87 1.09 0.15 0.73
N SER A 88 -0.03 0.73 1.16
CA SER A 88 -0.30 2.16 0.94
C SER A 88 0.70 3.06 1.63
N ALA A 89 1.21 2.67 2.80
CA ALA A 89 2.09 3.53 3.59
C ALA A 89 3.41 3.86 2.88
N GLN A 90 3.89 3.02 1.94
CA GLN A 90 5.11 3.30 1.16
C GLN A 90 4.98 4.51 0.23
N ALA A 91 3.76 4.91 -0.15
CA ALA A 91 3.51 6.04 -1.03
C ALA A 91 2.60 7.11 -0.41
N CYS A 92 1.70 6.70 0.48
CA CYS A 92 0.74 7.55 1.15
C CYS A 92 1.10 7.78 2.62
N GLY A 93 2.21 7.27 3.14
CA GLY A 93 2.49 7.20 4.57
C GLY A 93 2.72 8.54 5.27
N LEU A 94 2.21 8.67 6.49
CA LEU A 94 2.43 9.82 7.38
C LEU A 94 3.89 9.97 7.80
N HIS A 95 4.64 8.87 7.83
CA HIS A 95 6.08 8.86 8.12
C HIS A 95 6.93 9.46 6.98
N LEU A 96 6.36 9.64 5.77
CA LEU A 96 7.02 10.27 4.63
C LEU A 96 6.91 11.81 4.65
N VAL A 97 6.14 12.36 5.60
CA VAL A 97 5.82 13.78 5.66
C VAL A 97 6.19 14.35 7.02
N GLU A 98 7.11 15.31 7.01
CA GLU A 98 7.54 16.02 8.21
C GLU A 98 6.36 16.71 8.89
N PRO A 99 6.31 16.79 10.24
CA PRO A 99 5.19 17.39 10.95
C PRO A 99 4.79 18.79 10.45
N ALA A 100 5.77 19.62 10.07
CA ALA A 100 5.55 20.96 9.55
C ALA A 100 4.96 21.00 8.13
N GLU A 101 5.08 19.92 7.36
CA GLU A 101 4.62 19.81 5.98
C GLU A 101 3.24 19.14 5.86
N ARG A 102 2.68 18.64 6.98
CA ARG A 102 1.41 17.91 6.99
C ARG A 102 0.23 18.82 6.63
N ASP A 103 -0.20 18.73 5.38
CA ASP A 103 -1.44 19.35 4.89
C ASP A 103 -2.25 18.36 4.05
N VAL A 104 -3.35 17.86 4.63
CA VAL A 104 -4.24 16.88 4.01
C VAL A 104 -4.89 17.36 2.70
N ARG A 105 -4.94 18.69 2.46
CA ARG A 105 -5.52 19.26 1.24
C ARG A 105 -4.55 19.18 0.06
N ARG A 106 -3.26 19.02 0.34
CA ARG A 106 -2.18 18.93 -0.66
C ARG A 106 -1.74 17.49 -0.90
N ALA A 107 -1.95 16.62 0.09
CA ALA A 107 -1.55 15.23 0.03
C ALA A 107 -2.35 14.45 -1.04
N THR A 108 -1.69 13.57 -1.80
CA THR A 108 -2.29 12.76 -2.86
C THR A 108 -1.96 11.28 -2.73
N SER A 109 -2.91 10.41 -3.11
CA SER A 109 -2.74 8.96 -3.21
C SER A 109 -2.17 8.49 -4.55
N TYR A 110 -1.66 9.41 -5.39
CA TYR A 110 -1.15 9.08 -6.73
C TYR A 110 -0.09 7.96 -6.72
N GLY A 111 0.86 8.02 -5.79
CA GLY A 111 1.91 7.03 -5.70
C GLY A 111 1.41 5.61 -5.39
N LEU A 112 0.30 5.46 -4.65
CA LEU A 112 -0.34 4.16 -4.47
C LEU A 112 -0.86 3.61 -5.80
N GLY A 113 -1.43 4.46 -6.66
CA GLY A 113 -1.86 4.04 -7.98
C GLY A 113 -0.71 3.59 -8.89
N VAL A 114 0.48 4.18 -8.73
CA VAL A 114 1.71 3.69 -9.39
C VAL A 114 2.07 2.28 -8.89
N LEU A 115 2.05 2.04 -7.57
CA LEU A 115 2.32 0.71 -7.00
C LEU A 115 1.31 -0.34 -7.50
N VAL A 116 0.01 0.00 -7.52
CA VAL A 116 -1.05 -0.88 -8.05
C VAL A 116 -0.86 -1.16 -9.54
N THR A 117 -0.44 -0.16 -10.32
CA THR A 117 -0.13 -0.34 -11.75
C THR A 117 1.00 -1.36 -11.91
N HIS A 118 2.09 -1.21 -11.17
CA HIS A 118 3.21 -2.16 -11.20
C HIS A 118 2.83 -3.58 -10.73
N ALA A 119 1.91 -3.70 -9.76
CA ALA A 119 1.37 -4.98 -9.33
C ALA A 119 0.65 -5.71 -10.48
N VAL A 120 -0.21 -4.99 -11.21
CA VAL A 120 -0.93 -5.54 -12.37
C VAL A 120 0.03 -5.85 -13.52
N GLU A 121 0.98 -4.96 -13.83
CA GLU A 121 2.00 -5.17 -14.86
C GLU A 121 2.93 -6.36 -14.54
N SER A 122 3.07 -6.70 -13.26
CA SER A 122 3.79 -7.90 -12.80
C SER A 122 3.04 -9.21 -13.04
N GLY A 123 1.87 -9.16 -13.67
CA GLY A 123 1.03 -10.30 -14.03
C GLY A 123 0.02 -10.71 -12.96
N ALA A 124 -0.16 -9.91 -11.90
CA ALA A 124 -1.08 -10.24 -10.83
C ALA A 124 -2.55 -10.16 -11.31
N ARG A 125 -3.34 -11.16 -10.91
CA ARG A 125 -4.80 -11.23 -11.09
C ARG A 125 -5.55 -10.73 -9.87
N THR A 126 -4.93 -10.84 -8.71
CA THR A 126 -5.45 -10.38 -7.42
C THR A 126 -4.47 -9.36 -6.85
N VAL A 127 -4.96 -8.21 -6.42
CA VAL A 127 -4.16 -7.21 -5.72
C VAL A 127 -4.73 -7.01 -4.33
N VAL A 128 -3.94 -7.36 -3.30
CA VAL A 128 -4.27 -7.12 -1.90
C VAL A 128 -3.58 -5.83 -1.48
N VAL A 129 -4.37 -4.82 -1.08
CA VAL A 129 -3.84 -3.53 -0.67
C VAL A 129 -3.94 -3.42 0.86
N GLY A 130 -2.80 -3.39 1.52
CA GLY A 130 -2.68 -3.00 2.92
C GLY A 130 -2.92 -1.50 3.05
N LEU A 131 -3.92 -1.13 3.83
CA LEU A 131 -4.27 0.26 4.12
C LEU A 131 -3.91 0.60 5.57
N GLY A 132 -3.15 1.68 5.76
CA GLY A 132 -2.88 2.19 7.09
C GLY A 132 -1.80 3.26 7.12
N GLY A 133 -1.81 4.07 8.18
CA GLY A 133 -0.79 5.10 8.41
C GLY A 133 -0.73 6.19 7.33
N SER A 134 -1.84 6.53 6.67
CA SER A 134 -1.84 7.47 5.54
C SER A 134 -1.81 8.95 5.96
N ALA A 135 -1.09 9.78 5.19
CA ALA A 135 -1.10 11.24 5.21
C ALA A 135 -2.17 11.87 4.31
N THR A 136 -2.86 11.04 3.51
CA THR A 136 -3.76 11.47 2.43
C THR A 136 -5.22 11.45 2.85
N ASN A 137 -6.01 12.42 2.37
CA ASN A 137 -7.47 12.43 2.51
C ASN A 137 -8.18 12.76 1.17
N ASP A 138 -7.57 12.36 0.05
CA ASP A 138 -8.06 12.66 -1.31
C ASP A 138 -9.11 11.65 -1.82
N GLY A 139 -9.66 10.82 -0.94
CA GLY A 139 -10.67 9.81 -1.29
C GLY A 139 -10.22 8.82 -2.38
N GLY A 140 -8.91 8.65 -2.60
CA GLY A 140 -8.38 7.79 -3.67
C GLY A 140 -8.36 8.44 -5.05
N ALA A 141 -8.66 9.73 -5.18
CA ALA A 141 -8.68 10.40 -6.48
C ALA A 141 -7.31 10.39 -7.16
N GLY A 142 -6.22 10.59 -6.40
CA GLY A 142 -4.86 10.48 -6.92
C GLY A 142 -4.56 9.09 -7.47
N MET A 143 -4.87 8.05 -6.70
CA MET A 143 -4.71 6.64 -7.11
C MET A 143 -5.48 6.36 -8.42
N LEU A 144 -6.75 6.76 -8.51
CA LEU A 144 -7.56 6.58 -9.71
C LEU A 144 -6.99 7.34 -10.92
N ALA A 145 -6.46 8.54 -10.69
CA ALA A 145 -5.81 9.32 -11.74
C ALA A 145 -4.56 8.62 -12.30
N ALA A 146 -3.73 8.01 -11.44
CA ALA A 146 -2.57 7.22 -11.85
C ALA A 146 -2.98 5.99 -12.67
N LEU A 147 -4.10 5.35 -12.33
CA LEU A 147 -4.70 4.23 -13.09
C LEU A 147 -5.35 4.67 -14.42
N GLY A 148 -5.26 5.95 -14.79
CA GLY A 148 -5.75 6.47 -16.06
C GLY A 148 -7.19 6.99 -16.04
N HIS A 149 -7.85 7.08 -14.88
CA HIS A 149 -9.18 7.70 -14.79
C HIS A 149 -9.06 9.23 -14.90
N ARG A 150 -9.60 9.77 -16.00
CA ARG A 150 -9.51 11.21 -16.32
C ARG A 150 -10.62 12.10 -15.72
N ARG A 151 -11.58 11.53 -14.98
CA ARG A 151 -12.83 12.21 -14.61
C ARG A 151 -13.20 12.11 -13.13
N TRP A 152 -12.24 12.33 -12.23
CA TRP A 152 -12.55 12.50 -10.82
C TRP A 152 -12.24 13.92 -10.38
N THR A 153 -13.29 14.62 -9.93
CA THR A 153 -13.18 15.93 -9.29
C THR A 153 -13.67 15.72 -7.86
N ILE A 154 -12.81 15.94 -6.86
CA ILE A 154 -13.26 16.04 -5.47
C ILE A 154 -13.84 17.46 -5.30
N PRO A 155 -15.01 17.64 -4.68
CA PRO A 155 -15.53 18.97 -4.38
C PRO A 155 -14.52 19.76 -3.54
N GLY A 156 -14.04 20.91 -4.07
CA GLY A 156 -13.10 21.80 -3.37
C GLY A 156 -11.64 21.73 -3.83
N THR A 157 -11.24 20.72 -4.60
CA THR A 157 -9.88 20.59 -5.13
C THR A 157 -9.90 20.60 -6.65
N ARG A 158 -9.42 21.69 -7.27
CA ARG A 158 -9.08 21.66 -8.70
C ARG A 158 -7.94 20.66 -8.86
N CYS A 159 -8.25 19.45 -9.30
CA CYS A 159 -7.27 18.46 -9.69
C CYS A 159 -6.51 19.03 -10.91
N ARG A 160 -5.40 19.74 -10.68
CA ARG A 160 -4.42 19.99 -11.73
C ARG A 160 -3.73 18.66 -11.97
N THR A 161 -4.30 17.83 -12.84
CA THR A 161 -3.59 16.67 -13.38
C THR A 161 -2.44 17.17 -14.25
N ALA A 162 -1.34 17.57 -13.63
CA ALA A 162 -0.04 17.73 -14.27
C ALA A 162 0.69 16.38 -14.18
N GLY A 163 0.07 15.34 -14.70
CA GLY A 163 0.67 14.02 -14.89
C GLY A 163 0.67 13.73 -16.38
N ARG A 164 1.77 14.06 -17.06
CA ARG A 164 2.00 13.58 -18.43
C ARG A 164 1.99 12.04 -18.35
N PRO A 165 1.26 11.30 -19.21
CA PRO A 165 1.29 9.85 -19.15
C PRO A 165 2.74 9.40 -19.31
N LEU A 166 3.20 8.51 -18.42
CA LEU A 166 4.46 7.77 -18.58
C LEU A 166 4.36 6.93 -19.85
N SER A 167 4.62 7.59 -20.98
CA SER A 167 4.55 7.05 -22.34
C SER A 167 5.98 6.98 -22.88
N ARG A 168 6.88 6.34 -22.13
CA ARG A 168 8.22 5.99 -22.62
C ARG A 168 8.73 4.66 -22.04
N SER A 169 7.91 3.62 -22.09
CA SER A 169 8.43 2.25 -22.31
C SER A 169 8.00 1.86 -23.73
N ARG A 170 8.99 1.50 -24.56
CA ARG A 170 8.79 1.19 -25.98
C ARG A 170 7.89 -0.05 -26.08
N GLY A 171 6.69 0.10 -26.63
CA GLY A 171 5.83 -1.05 -26.95
C GLY A 171 4.32 -0.88 -26.81
N TRP A 172 3.79 0.31 -26.52
CA TRP A 172 2.34 0.47 -26.35
C TRP A 172 1.70 1.32 -27.45
N ALA A 173 1.07 0.63 -28.41
CA ALA A 173 0.04 1.22 -29.25
C ALA A 173 -1.26 1.25 -28.44
N ALA A 174 -1.66 2.43 -27.98
CA ALA A 174 -2.98 2.66 -27.39
C ALA A 174 -4.06 2.25 -28.39
N ARG A 175 -4.68 1.07 -28.20
CA ARG A 175 -5.92 0.75 -28.90
C ARG A 175 -7.00 1.68 -28.34
N ARG A 176 -7.45 2.59 -29.19
CA ARG A 176 -8.61 3.45 -28.96
C ARG A 176 -9.82 2.55 -28.73
N GLY A 177 -10.43 2.64 -27.56
CA GLY A 177 -11.65 1.92 -27.23
C GLY A 177 -12.27 2.53 -25.98
N CYS A 178 -13.19 3.46 -26.19
CA CYS A 178 -14.01 4.01 -25.13
C CYS A 178 -14.95 2.90 -24.64
N ALA A 179 -14.79 2.44 -23.39
CA ALA A 179 -15.82 1.68 -22.69
C ALA A 179 -16.27 2.52 -21.50
N VAL A 180 -17.40 3.18 -21.66
CA VAL A 180 -18.12 3.82 -20.56
C VAL A 180 -18.73 2.69 -19.74
N TRP A 181 -18.17 2.42 -18.56
CA TRP A 181 -18.81 1.56 -17.57
C TRP A 181 -19.70 2.44 -16.70
N SER A 182 -21.00 2.40 -16.95
CA SER A 182 -22.00 3.02 -16.08
C SER A 182 -22.30 2.07 -14.92
N TRP A 183 -21.93 2.45 -13.71
CA TRP A 183 -22.42 1.81 -12.49
C TRP A 183 -23.66 2.60 -12.04
N SER A 184 -24.83 1.95 -12.07
CA SER A 184 -26.07 2.48 -11.49
C SER A 184 -26.28 1.84 -10.11
N PRO A 185 -26.39 2.62 -9.03
CA PRO A 185 -26.75 2.06 -7.73
C PRO A 185 -28.20 1.56 -7.75
N PRO A 186 -28.54 0.45 -7.07
CA PRO A 186 -29.94 0.06 -6.90
C PRO A 186 -30.71 1.10 -6.07
N PRO A 187 -32.01 1.30 -6.33
CA PRO A 187 -32.79 2.35 -5.72
C PRO A 187 -32.94 2.16 -4.20
N THR A 188 -32.80 3.28 -3.52
CA THR A 188 -33.04 3.60 -2.09
C THR A 188 -33.94 2.65 -1.31
N TRP A 189 -33.44 2.20 -0.15
CA TRP A 189 -34.27 1.77 0.98
C TRP A 189 -35.08 2.96 1.51
N THR A 190 -36.39 2.93 1.30
CA THR A 190 -37.34 3.79 2.03
C THR A 190 -37.52 3.25 3.43
N THR A 191 -37.22 4.07 4.43
CA THR A 191 -37.60 3.86 5.83
C THR A 191 -39.11 4.01 6.01
N ARG A 192 -39.78 2.92 6.35
CA ARG A 192 -40.88 2.84 7.32
C ARG A 192 -40.87 1.47 7.98
#